data_AF-A0A2V5YTP5-F1
#
_entry.id   AF-A0A2V5YTP5-F1
#
_cell.length_a   1.000
_cell.length_b   1.000
_cell.length_c   1.000
_cell.angle_alpha   90.00
_cell.angle_beta   90.00
_cell.angle_gamma   90.00
#
_symmetry.space_group_name_H-M   'P 1'
#
loop_
_entity.id
_entity.type
_entity.pdbx_description
1 polymer ?
#
loop_
_entity_poly.entity_id
_entity_poly.type
_entity_poly.pdbx_seq_one_letter_code
_entity_poly.pdbx_strand_id
1 'polypeptide(L)'
;MLSKRVHAAWFVVHFLIITAVCFAGVFSLIAAGSTVLPSALDKYARKAELSATFFLGKEATAYSPVRRGIATYLHAAGIEAGYTFFAPNIPGYHKLTLELYYEDGRVEYESPHMSGKAAGLRLDSLLDRLADNRYEPIREVVVKMLALSIWRDHPEVKKIRATFGAVTPPGISDFEHGKGETLQPMFSYDFSLREEKQ
;
A
#
# COMPACT_ATOMS: atom_id res chain seq x y z
N MET A 1 -36.90 22.30 -6.82
CA MET A 1 -36.49 22.38 -5.40
C MET A 1 -36.14 21.03 -4.78
N LEU A 2 -36.85 19.95 -5.10
CA LEU A 2 -36.60 18.61 -4.55
C LEU A 2 -35.17 18.09 -4.81
N SER A 3 -34.67 18.22 -6.05
CA SER A 3 -33.30 17.79 -6.41
C SER A 3 -32.21 18.46 -5.55
N LYS A 4 -32.30 19.78 -5.30
CA LYS A 4 -31.33 20.50 -4.45
C LYS A 4 -31.34 19.98 -3.00
N ARG A 5 -32.52 19.63 -2.46
CA ARG A 5 -32.65 19.06 -1.12
C ARG A 5 -32.07 17.64 -1.03
N VAL A 6 -32.25 16.84 -2.07
CA VAL A 6 -31.67 15.49 -2.16
C VAL A 6 -30.14 15.55 -2.22
N HIS A 7 -29.56 16.46 -3.00
CA HIS A 7 -28.11 16.64 -3.04
C HIS A 7 -27.56 17.15 -1.70
N ALA A 8 -28.24 18.09 -1.05
CA ALA A 8 -27.86 18.56 0.28
C ALA A 8 -27.92 17.44 1.33
N ALA A 9 -28.96 16.59 1.29
CA ALA A 9 -29.07 15.44 2.16
C ALA A 9 -27.91 14.44 1.94
N TRP A 10 -27.59 14.12 0.67
CA TRP A 10 -26.45 13.27 0.34
C TRP A 10 -25.12 13.85 0.77
N PHE A 11 -24.93 15.17 0.61
CA PHE A 11 -23.73 15.86 1.08
C PHE A 11 -23.58 15.76 2.60
N VAL A 12 -24.68 15.97 3.36
CA VAL A 12 -24.69 15.82 4.82
C VAL A 12 -24.37 14.38 5.21
N VAL A 13 -25.00 13.39 4.57
CA VAL A 13 -24.75 11.96 4.84
C VAL A 13 -23.28 11.61 4.58
N HIS A 14 -22.72 12.03 3.45
CA HIS A 14 -21.31 11.82 3.11
C HIS A 14 -20.38 12.43 4.18
N PHE A 15 -20.63 13.67 4.57
CA PHE A 15 -19.82 14.36 5.59
C PHE A 15 -19.92 13.71 6.97
N LEU A 16 -21.11 13.22 7.36
CA LEU A 16 -21.31 12.47 8.60
C LEU A 16 -20.54 11.15 8.59
N ILE A 17 -20.57 10.42 7.47
CA ILE A 17 -19.83 9.16 7.31
C ILE A 17 -18.32 9.41 7.42
N ILE A 18 -17.80 10.42 6.73
CA ILE A 18 -16.39 10.84 6.83
C ILE A 18 -16.03 11.15 8.27
N THR A 19 -16.84 11.97 8.94
CA THR A 19 -16.62 12.39 10.33
C THR A 19 -16.57 11.19 11.26
N ALA A 20 -17.47 10.21 11.09
CA ALA A 20 -17.47 8.98 11.87
C ALA A 20 -16.20 8.14 11.62
N VAL A 21 -15.73 8.01 10.37
CA VAL A 21 -14.47 7.32 10.05
C VAL A 21 -13.27 8.02 10.69
N CYS A 22 -13.17 9.34 10.59
CA CYS A 22 -12.12 10.13 11.22
C CYS A 22 -12.11 9.95 12.75
N PHE A 23 -13.27 10.09 13.39
CA PHE A 23 -13.38 9.94 14.83
C PHE A 23 -13.06 8.53 15.31
N ALA A 24 -13.53 7.49 14.62
CA ALA A 24 -13.18 6.12 14.96
C ALA A 24 -11.64 5.93 14.96
N GLY A 25 -10.94 6.43 13.93
CA GLY A 25 -9.48 6.36 13.85
C GLY A 25 -8.75 7.15 14.94
N VAL A 26 -9.10 8.42 15.12
CA VAL A 26 -8.48 9.29 16.13
C VAL A 26 -8.70 8.74 17.53
N PHE A 27 -9.92 8.34 17.87
CA PHE A 27 -10.21 7.80 19.20
C PHE A 27 -9.56 6.44 19.43
N SER A 28 -9.37 5.61 18.40
CA SER A 28 -8.61 4.37 18.51
C SER A 28 -7.15 4.63 18.89
N LEU A 29 -6.49 5.60 18.23
CA LEU A 29 -5.10 5.99 18.54
C LEU A 29 -4.94 6.55 19.95
N ILE A 30 -5.89 7.38 20.39
CA ILE A 30 -5.89 7.93 21.76
C ILE A 30 -6.11 6.81 22.76
N ALA A 31 -7.10 5.95 22.55
CA ALA A 31 -7.43 4.84 23.46
C ALA A 31 -6.35 3.74 23.50
N ALA A 32 -5.48 3.68 22.50
CA ALA A 32 -4.30 2.82 22.45
C ALA A 32 -3.05 3.46 23.12
N GLY A 33 -3.16 4.69 23.65
CA GLY A 33 -2.04 5.40 24.28
C GLY A 33 -0.94 5.81 23.29
N SER A 34 -1.21 5.80 21.99
CA SER A 34 -0.22 6.11 20.94
C SER A 34 -0.10 7.62 20.66
N THR A 35 -0.57 8.47 21.58
CA THR A 35 -0.59 9.93 21.46
C THR A 35 0.00 10.60 22.70
N VAL A 36 0.28 11.91 22.62
CA VAL A 36 0.82 12.71 23.75
C VAL A 36 -0.28 13.07 24.77
N LEU A 37 -1.52 12.63 24.57
CA LEU A 37 -2.64 12.98 25.44
C LEU A 37 -2.59 12.24 26.79
N PRO A 38 -3.13 12.85 27.87
CA PRO A 38 -3.18 12.19 29.17
C PRO A 38 -4.00 10.91 29.14
N SER A 39 -3.51 9.86 29.81
CA SER A 39 -4.18 8.54 29.92
C SER A 39 -5.57 8.58 30.58
N ALA A 40 -5.89 9.66 31.29
CA ALA A 40 -7.23 9.92 31.80
C ALA A 40 -8.29 9.98 30.67
N LEU A 41 -7.89 10.29 29.44
CA LEU A 41 -8.77 10.38 28.28
C LEU A 41 -9.05 9.03 27.62
N ASP A 42 -8.27 7.98 27.91
CA ASP A 42 -8.35 6.68 27.22
C ASP A 42 -9.75 6.06 27.34
N LYS A 43 -10.35 6.15 28.53
CA LYS A 43 -11.71 5.62 28.78
C LYS A 43 -12.78 6.36 27.98
N TYR A 44 -12.63 7.68 27.84
CA TYR A 44 -13.55 8.50 27.07
C TYR A 44 -13.34 8.27 25.57
N ALA A 45 -12.09 8.20 25.13
CA ALA A 45 -11.71 7.87 23.76
C ALA A 45 -12.26 6.50 23.36
N ARG A 46 -12.10 5.46 24.20
CA ARG A 46 -12.64 4.12 23.93
C ARG A 46 -14.16 4.14 23.74
N LYS A 47 -14.89 4.91 24.55
CA LYS A 47 -16.35 5.04 24.42
C LYS A 47 -16.75 5.78 23.13
N ALA A 48 -15.98 6.80 22.76
CA ALA A 48 -16.20 7.57 21.55
C ALA A 48 -15.85 6.77 20.28
N GLU A 49 -14.78 5.97 20.32
CA GLU A 49 -14.41 4.97 19.31
C GLU A 49 -15.57 4.00 19.09
N LEU A 50 -16.07 3.34 20.15
CA LEU A 50 -17.19 2.38 20.07
C LEU A 50 -18.46 3.01 19.48
N SER A 51 -18.72 4.28 19.83
CA SER A 51 -19.87 5.00 19.27
C SER A 51 -19.70 5.22 17.77
N ALA A 52 -18.51 5.64 17.33
CA ALA A 52 -18.20 5.85 15.92
C ALA A 52 -18.19 4.54 15.12
N THR A 53 -17.64 3.46 15.66
CA THR A 53 -17.65 2.12 15.02
C THR A 53 -19.06 1.56 14.90
N PHE A 54 -19.91 1.79 15.90
CA PHE A 54 -21.33 1.44 15.85
C PHE A 54 -22.05 2.17 14.70
N PHE A 55 -21.86 3.49 14.55
CA PHE A 55 -22.44 4.27 13.44
C PHE A 55 -21.95 3.78 12.06
N LEU A 56 -20.73 3.26 11.98
CA LEU A 56 -20.17 2.67 10.76
C LEU A 56 -20.62 1.21 10.52
N GLY A 57 -21.44 0.65 11.41
CA GLY A 57 -21.88 -0.73 11.33
C GLY A 57 -20.76 -1.75 11.52
N LYS A 58 -19.60 -1.37 12.10
CA LYS A 58 -18.47 -2.28 12.33
C LYS A 58 -18.77 -3.34 13.39
N GLU A 59 -19.64 -3.02 14.36
CA GLU A 59 -20.15 -3.97 15.37
C GLU A 59 -21.11 -5.03 14.78
N ALA A 60 -21.62 -4.81 13.56
CA ALA A 60 -22.50 -5.76 12.90
C ALA A 60 -21.69 -6.90 12.26
N THR A 61 -22.30 -8.08 12.16
CA THR A 61 -21.68 -9.25 11.52
C THR A 61 -21.27 -8.92 10.08
N ALA A 62 -20.19 -9.54 9.60
CA ALA A 62 -19.62 -9.29 8.27
C ALA A 62 -20.61 -9.53 7.11
N TYR A 63 -21.66 -10.32 7.35
CA TYR A 63 -22.74 -10.59 6.40
C TYR A 63 -23.92 -9.62 6.47
N SER A 64 -23.89 -8.64 7.38
CA SER A 64 -24.98 -7.69 7.51
C SER A 64 -25.05 -6.76 6.28
N PRO A 65 -26.24 -6.56 5.69
CA PRO A 65 -26.40 -5.73 4.51
C PRO A 65 -26.03 -4.27 4.76
N VAL A 66 -26.21 -3.78 6.00
CA VAL A 66 -25.83 -2.43 6.43
C VAL A 66 -24.32 -2.25 6.41
N ARG A 67 -23.55 -3.15 7.04
CA ARG A 67 -22.08 -3.09 7.04
C ARG A 67 -21.53 -3.19 5.62
N ARG A 68 -22.06 -4.10 4.80
CA ARG A 68 -21.64 -4.25 3.40
C ARG A 68 -21.98 -3.00 2.59
N GLY A 69 -23.17 -2.42 2.76
CA GLY A 69 -23.56 -1.19 2.07
C GLY A 69 -22.67 0.00 2.42
N ILE A 70 -22.39 0.20 3.70
CA ILE A 70 -21.47 1.26 4.17
C ILE A 70 -20.05 1.00 3.65
N ALA A 71 -19.55 -0.23 3.73
CA ALA A 71 -18.22 -0.58 3.23
C ALA A 71 -18.08 -0.36 1.72
N THR A 72 -19.08 -0.75 0.92
CA THR A 72 -19.10 -0.51 -0.53
C THR A 72 -19.13 0.99 -0.84
N TYR A 73 -19.94 1.77 -0.12
CA TYR A 73 -20.00 3.21 -0.29
C TYR A 73 -18.67 3.88 0.04
N LEU A 74 -18.07 3.53 1.19
CA LEU A 74 -16.77 4.03 1.62
C LEU A 74 -15.69 3.73 0.58
N HIS A 75 -15.64 2.49 0.07
CA HIS A 75 -14.71 2.11 -0.99
C HIS A 75 -14.92 2.93 -2.27
N ALA A 76 -16.16 3.10 -2.73
CA ALA A 76 -16.48 3.92 -3.91
C ALA A 76 -16.14 5.41 -3.71
N ALA A 77 -16.23 5.91 -2.47
CA ALA A 77 -15.84 7.26 -2.07
C ALA A 77 -14.32 7.42 -1.88
N GLY A 78 -13.52 6.35 -2.07
CA GLY A 78 -12.08 6.35 -1.86
C GLY A 78 -11.64 6.35 -0.39
N ILE A 79 -12.54 5.97 0.53
CA ILE A 79 -12.29 5.88 1.97
C ILE A 79 -12.12 4.40 2.34
N GLU A 80 -10.89 3.94 2.57
CA GLU A 80 -10.68 2.56 3.00
C GLU A 80 -10.83 2.41 4.52
N ALA A 81 -11.83 1.62 4.94
CA ALA A 81 -12.25 1.49 6.34
C ALA A 81 -11.23 0.83 7.29
N GLY A 82 -10.04 0.45 6.80
CA GLY A 82 -8.92 -0.09 7.58
C GLY A 82 -7.82 0.93 7.92
N TYR A 83 -7.71 2.03 7.18
CA TYR A 83 -6.60 2.98 7.27
C TYR A 83 -7.04 4.42 7.62
N THR A 84 -8.28 4.60 8.11
CA THR A 84 -8.92 5.90 8.42
C THR A 84 -9.18 6.78 7.17
N PHE A 85 -9.75 7.97 7.34
CA PHE A 85 -10.12 8.86 6.21
C PHE A 85 -8.96 9.25 5.29
N PHE A 86 -7.73 9.18 5.79
CA PHE A 86 -6.51 9.50 5.02
C PHE A 86 -5.84 8.27 4.40
N ALA A 87 -6.48 7.10 4.47
CA ALA A 87 -6.10 5.96 3.66
C ALA A 87 -6.14 6.38 2.20
N PRO A 88 -5.01 6.52 1.50
CA PRO A 88 -5.10 6.64 0.07
C PRO A 88 -5.72 5.32 -0.39
N ASN A 89 -6.75 5.37 -1.23
CA ASN A 89 -7.02 4.27 -2.13
C ASN A 89 -5.79 4.18 -3.05
N ILE A 90 -4.71 3.56 -2.54
CA ILE A 90 -3.42 3.50 -3.21
C ILE A 90 -3.68 2.58 -4.40
N PRO A 91 -3.68 3.09 -5.64
CA PRO A 91 -3.77 2.21 -6.78
C PRO A 91 -2.61 1.22 -6.71
N GLY A 92 -2.83 -0.01 -7.18
CA GLY A 92 -1.73 -0.96 -7.31
C GLY A 92 -0.57 -0.31 -8.08
N TYR A 93 0.65 -0.59 -7.66
CA TYR A 93 1.86 0.01 -8.22
C TYR A 93 2.82 -1.09 -8.68
N HIS A 94 3.76 -0.75 -9.55
CA HIS A 94 4.77 -1.70 -10.00
C HIS A 94 6.01 -1.64 -9.12
N LYS A 95 6.53 -2.82 -8.77
CA LYS A 95 7.73 -2.95 -7.94
C LYS A 95 8.76 -3.83 -8.65
N LEU A 96 10.01 -3.40 -8.57
CA LEU A 96 11.18 -4.20 -8.92
C LEU A 96 11.89 -4.64 -7.64
N THR A 97 11.99 -5.95 -7.44
CA THR A 97 12.73 -6.55 -6.32
C THR A 97 14.02 -7.17 -6.86
N LEU A 98 15.16 -6.85 -6.25
CA LEU A 98 16.45 -7.43 -6.59
C LEU A 98 16.85 -8.41 -5.48
N GLU A 99 17.00 -9.67 -5.83
CA GLU A 99 17.52 -10.71 -4.94
C GLU A 99 19.01 -10.90 -5.23
N LEU A 100 19.84 -10.61 -4.24
CA LEU A 100 21.29 -10.70 -4.30
C LEU A 100 21.71 -12.05 -3.72
N TYR A 101 22.34 -12.89 -4.53
CA TYR A 101 22.86 -14.19 -4.11
C TYR A 101 24.38 -14.11 -3.93
N TYR A 102 24.81 -14.38 -2.71
CA TYR A 102 26.23 -14.39 -2.31
C TYR A 102 26.83 -15.81 -2.40
N GLU A 103 28.16 -15.92 -2.40
CA GLU A 103 28.86 -17.22 -2.44
C GLU A 103 28.59 -18.10 -1.20
N ASP A 104 28.35 -17.48 -0.05
CA ASP A 104 28.07 -18.15 1.23
C ASP A 104 26.63 -18.70 1.31
N GLY A 105 25.83 -18.53 0.26
CA GLY A 105 24.43 -18.95 0.21
C GLY A 105 23.45 -17.94 0.83
N ARG A 106 23.92 -16.79 1.31
CA ARG A 106 23.06 -15.69 1.77
C ARG A 106 22.27 -15.11 0.59
N VAL A 107 21.01 -14.76 0.87
CA VAL A 107 20.14 -14.04 -0.07
C VAL A 107 19.67 -12.77 0.59
N GLU A 108 19.93 -11.64 -0.05
CA GLU A 108 19.44 -10.34 0.41
C GLU A 108 18.47 -9.73 -0.61
N TYR A 109 17.48 -9.01 -0.09
CA TYR A 109 16.45 -8.36 -0.89
C TYR A 109 16.70 -6.87 -0.86
N GLU A 110 16.94 -6.29 -2.04
CA GLU A 110 17.23 -4.88 -2.17
C GLU A 110 16.31 -4.21 -3.18
N SER A 111 15.96 -2.96 -2.87
CA SER A 111 15.28 -2.07 -3.80
C SER A 111 16.31 -1.12 -4.40
N PRO A 112 16.15 -0.66 -5.65
CA PRO A 112 17.11 0.26 -6.26
C PRO A 112 17.36 1.48 -5.36
N HIS A 113 18.62 1.70 -4.98
CA HIS A 113 19.02 2.84 -4.15
C HIS A 113 18.79 4.15 -4.90
N MET A 114 18.22 5.16 -4.23
CA MET A 114 17.86 6.44 -4.83
C MET A 114 18.43 7.60 -4.03
N SER A 115 19.11 8.53 -4.72
CA SER A 115 19.78 9.69 -4.11
C SER A 115 18.83 10.79 -3.61
N GLY A 116 17.51 10.54 -3.57
CA GLY A 116 16.52 11.46 -3.01
C GLY A 116 15.08 11.20 -3.47
N LYS A 117 14.12 11.89 -2.83
CA LYS A 117 12.67 11.73 -3.09
C LYS A 117 12.27 11.93 -4.55
N ALA A 118 12.90 12.87 -5.24
CA ALA A 118 12.61 13.13 -6.66
C ALA A 118 13.17 12.04 -7.59
N ALA A 119 14.24 11.35 -7.20
CA ALA A 119 14.69 10.16 -7.92
C ALA A 119 13.71 9.01 -7.72
N GLY A 120 13.15 8.90 -6.50
CA GLY A 120 11.96 8.11 -6.13
C GLY A 120 10.87 8.12 -7.20
N LEU A 121 10.24 9.27 -7.33
CA LEU A 121 9.12 9.46 -8.25
C LEU A 121 9.46 9.15 -9.72
N ARG A 122 10.71 9.39 -10.14
CA ARG A 122 11.15 9.09 -11.51
C ARG A 122 11.31 7.59 -11.72
N LEU A 123 11.81 6.86 -10.72
CA LEU A 123 11.89 5.41 -10.78
C LEU A 123 10.49 4.80 -10.79
N ASP A 124 9.60 5.24 -9.91
CA ASP A 124 8.21 4.75 -9.88
C ASP A 124 7.51 4.95 -11.24
N SER A 125 7.67 6.15 -11.82
CA SER A 125 7.16 6.46 -13.16
C SER A 125 7.79 5.60 -14.27
N LEU A 126 9.06 5.21 -14.12
CA LEU A 126 9.75 4.32 -15.04
C LEU A 126 9.23 2.89 -14.91
N LEU A 127 9.06 2.40 -13.68
CA LEU A 127 8.54 1.06 -13.40
C LEU A 127 7.12 0.93 -13.96
N ASP A 128 6.25 1.93 -13.77
CA ASP A 128 4.90 1.93 -14.33
C ASP A 128 4.90 1.86 -15.86
N ARG A 129 5.88 2.47 -16.53
CA ARG A 129 6.03 2.36 -17.99
C ARG A 129 6.57 1.01 -18.42
N LEU A 130 7.48 0.41 -17.65
CA LEU A 130 8.04 -0.91 -17.97
C LEU A 130 6.98 -2.01 -18.00
N ALA A 131 5.89 -1.85 -17.25
CA ALA A 131 4.75 -2.78 -17.29
C ALA A 131 4.05 -2.83 -18.66
N ASP A 132 4.10 -1.75 -19.44
CA ASP A 132 3.46 -1.65 -20.75
C ASP A 132 4.25 -2.44 -21.81
N ASN A 133 3.55 -3.22 -22.64
CA ASN A 133 4.13 -4.06 -23.69
C ASN A 133 4.94 -3.27 -24.72
N ARG A 134 4.67 -1.97 -24.89
CA ARG A 134 5.45 -1.10 -25.79
C ARG A 134 6.91 -0.98 -25.38
N TYR A 135 7.24 -1.21 -24.11
CA TYR A 135 8.60 -1.14 -23.59
C TYR A 135 9.27 -2.51 -23.45
N GLU A 136 8.60 -3.59 -23.85
CA GLU A 136 9.15 -4.95 -23.81
C GLU A 136 10.55 -5.07 -24.43
N PRO A 137 10.86 -4.45 -25.59
CA PRO A 137 12.19 -4.52 -26.19
C PRO A 137 13.33 -3.92 -25.33
N ILE A 138 13.01 -3.03 -24.39
CA ILE A 138 14.01 -2.34 -23.56
C ILE A 138 14.00 -2.79 -22.10
N ARG A 139 13.03 -3.62 -21.67
CA ARG A 139 12.85 -4.03 -20.27
C ARG A 139 14.12 -4.61 -19.68
N GLU A 140 14.69 -5.62 -20.33
CA GLU A 140 15.89 -6.29 -19.85
C GLU A 140 17.06 -5.32 -19.71
N VAL A 141 17.25 -4.42 -20.68
CA VAL A 141 18.35 -3.44 -20.67
C VAL A 141 18.20 -2.46 -19.51
N VAL A 142 17.00 -1.94 -19.29
CA VAL A 142 16.72 -1.03 -18.17
C VAL A 142 16.93 -1.72 -16.83
N VAL A 143 16.37 -2.93 -16.68
CA VAL A 143 16.54 -3.73 -15.44
C VAL A 143 18.01 -4.08 -15.22
N LYS A 144 18.76 -4.41 -16.27
CA LYS A 144 20.19 -4.68 -16.21
C LYS A 144 20.98 -3.46 -15.75
N MET A 145 20.64 -2.25 -16.19
CA MET A 145 21.28 -1.02 -15.71
C MET A 145 21.01 -0.79 -14.22
N LEU A 146 19.79 -1.05 -13.75
CA LEU A 146 19.44 -0.94 -12.33
C LEU A 146 20.18 -2.00 -11.49
N ALA A 147 20.21 -3.25 -11.96
CA ALA A 147 20.94 -4.33 -11.31
C ALA A 147 22.45 -4.05 -11.26
N LEU A 148 23.02 -3.49 -12.33
CA LEU A 148 24.43 -3.10 -12.36
C LEU A 148 24.77 -2.01 -11.33
N SER A 149 23.84 -1.08 -11.07
CA SER A 149 24.04 -0.07 -10.04
C SER A 149 24.18 -0.70 -8.66
N ILE A 150 23.29 -1.65 -8.31
CA ILE A 150 23.35 -2.37 -7.04
C ILE A 150 24.60 -3.25 -6.96
N TRP A 151 24.97 -3.91 -8.06
CA TRP A 151 26.17 -4.73 -8.10
C TRP A 151 27.46 -3.95 -7.83
N ARG A 152 27.51 -2.66 -8.20
CA ARG A 152 28.66 -1.80 -7.87
C ARG A 152 28.79 -1.54 -6.39
N ASP A 153 27.67 -1.54 -5.66
CA ASP A 153 27.63 -1.32 -4.23
C ASP A 153 27.91 -2.63 -3.46
N HIS A 154 27.59 -3.80 -4.07
CA HIS A 154 27.83 -5.14 -3.51
C HIS A 154 28.67 -6.02 -4.47
N PRO A 155 29.98 -5.75 -4.60
CA PRO A 155 30.85 -6.44 -5.57
C PRO A 155 30.99 -7.95 -5.34
N GLU A 156 30.72 -8.43 -4.12
CA GLU A 156 30.79 -9.83 -3.72
C GLU A 156 29.60 -10.69 -4.19
N VAL A 157 28.55 -10.07 -4.75
CA VAL A 157 27.38 -10.76 -5.26
C VAL A 157 27.74 -11.57 -6.51
N LYS A 158 27.27 -12.82 -6.59
CA LYS A 158 27.50 -13.71 -7.75
C LYS A 158 26.38 -13.66 -8.77
N LYS A 159 25.15 -13.54 -8.28
CA LYS A 159 23.95 -13.54 -9.09
C LYS A 159 22.97 -12.53 -8.53
N ILE A 160 22.37 -11.74 -9.41
CA ILE A 160 21.21 -10.91 -9.09
C ILE A 160 20.01 -11.44 -9.87
N ARG A 161 18.94 -11.79 -9.17
CA ARG A 161 17.64 -12.02 -9.79
C ARG A 161 16.78 -10.78 -9.61
N ALA A 162 16.35 -10.22 -10.73
CA ALA A 162 15.45 -9.08 -10.75
C ALA A 162 14.03 -9.57 -11.04
N THR A 163 13.13 -9.41 -10.08
CA THR A 163 11.71 -9.79 -10.22
C THR A 163 10.86 -8.54 -10.26
N PHE A 164 10.18 -8.33 -11.39
CA PHE A 164 9.23 -7.23 -11.57
C PHE A 164 7.80 -7.75 -11.44
N GLY A 165 6.96 -7.01 -10.71
CA GLY A 165 5.57 -7.38 -10.54
C GLY A 165 4.67 -6.22 -10.16
N ALA A 166 3.37 -6.46 -10.28
CA ALA A 166 2.34 -5.55 -9.78
C ALA A 166 2.08 -5.85 -8.31
N VAL A 167 2.10 -4.82 -7.48
CA VAL A 167 1.76 -4.88 -6.07
C VAL A 167 0.32 -4.45 -5.91
N THR A 168 -0.50 -5.34 -5.37
CA THR A 168 -1.86 -5.00 -4.94
C THR A 168 -1.84 -4.81 -3.42
N PRO A 169 -2.22 -3.62 -2.92
CA PRO A 169 -2.36 -3.41 -1.49
C PRO A 169 -3.46 -4.31 -0.92
N PRO A 170 -3.39 -4.70 0.36
CA PRO A 170 -4.40 -5.54 0.97
C PRO A 170 -5.74 -4.81 1.01
N GLY A 171 -6.82 -5.48 0.59
CA GLY A 171 -8.17 -4.97 0.81
C GLY A 171 -8.53 -4.94 2.29
N ILE A 172 -9.67 -4.32 2.63
CA ILE A 172 -10.15 -4.17 4.02
C ILE A 172 -10.15 -5.51 4.77
N SER A 173 -10.67 -6.57 4.14
CA SER A 173 -10.71 -7.89 4.76
C SER A 173 -9.31 -8.47 4.95
N ASP A 174 -8.38 -8.27 4.02
CA ASP A 174 -7.03 -8.83 4.11
C ASP A 174 -6.22 -8.11 5.20
N PHE A 175 -6.38 -6.79 5.32
CA PHE A 175 -5.77 -6.01 6.39
C PHE A 175 -6.28 -6.40 7.78
N GLU A 176 -7.60 -6.58 7.96
CA GLU A 176 -8.19 -7.03 9.24
C GLU A 176 -7.64 -8.40 9.69
N HIS A 177 -7.22 -9.26 8.75
CA HIS A 177 -6.61 -10.56 9.03
C HIS A 177 -5.07 -10.51 9.07
N GLY A 178 -4.46 -9.32 9.07
CA GLY A 178 -3.01 -9.14 9.13
C GLY A 178 -2.26 -9.54 7.86
N LYS A 179 -2.93 -9.65 6.72
CA LYS A 179 -2.27 -9.92 5.43
C LYS A 179 -1.67 -8.63 4.88
N GLY A 180 -0.44 -8.74 4.37
CA GLY A 180 0.28 -7.65 3.72
C GLY A 180 -0.04 -7.50 2.23
N GLU A 181 0.78 -6.69 1.57
CA GLU A 181 0.76 -6.50 0.12
C GLU A 181 0.97 -7.82 -0.63
N THR A 182 0.30 -7.96 -1.78
CA THR A 182 0.45 -9.13 -2.65
C THR A 182 1.21 -8.74 -3.91
N LEU A 183 2.37 -9.35 -4.15
CA LEU A 183 3.13 -9.17 -5.38
C LEU A 183 2.69 -10.21 -6.42
N GLN A 184 2.22 -9.77 -7.58
CA GLN A 184 2.00 -10.61 -8.76
C GLN A 184 3.19 -10.48 -9.71
N PRO A 185 4.09 -11.49 -9.77
CA PRO A 185 5.24 -11.45 -10.66
C PRO A 185 4.79 -11.39 -12.12
N MET A 186 5.40 -10.51 -12.90
CA MET A 186 5.12 -10.37 -14.34
C MET A 186 6.28 -10.90 -15.18
N PHE A 187 7.51 -10.52 -14.83
CA PHE A 187 8.71 -11.00 -15.49
C PHE A 187 9.89 -11.00 -14.53
N SER A 188 10.88 -11.84 -14.81
CA SER A 188 12.11 -11.93 -14.03
C SER A 188 13.31 -12.10 -14.94
N TYR A 189 14.42 -11.48 -14.56
CA TYR A 189 15.71 -11.60 -15.25
C TYR A 189 16.79 -12.04 -14.27
N ASP A 190 17.61 -13.01 -14.69
CA ASP A 190 18.75 -13.48 -13.93
C ASP A 190 20.03 -12.91 -14.54
N PHE A 191 20.80 -12.17 -13.76
CA PHE A 191 22.10 -11.62 -14.15
C PHE A 191 23.21 -12.31 -13.38
N SER A 192 24.26 -12.71 -14.10
CA SER A 192 25.53 -13.18 -13.54
C SER A 192 26.67 -12.44 -14.22
N LEU A 193 27.74 -12.17 -13.47
CA LEU A 193 29.01 -11.76 -14.06
C LEU A 193 29.51 -12.93 -14.92
N ARG A 194 29.80 -12.68 -16.21
CA ARG A 194 30.54 -13.65 -17.00
C ARG A 194 31.88 -13.83 -16.32
N GLU A 195 32.20 -15.05 -15.91
CA GLU A 195 33.59 -15.41 -15.63
C GLU A 195 34.39 -15.11 -16.90
N GLU A 196 35.41 -14.25 -16.77
CA GLU A 196 36.43 -14.15 -17.80
C GLU A 196 36.98 -15.57 -17.99
N LYS A 197 36.67 -16.18 -19.14
CA LYS A 197 37.44 -17.33 -19.61
C LYS A 197 38.86 -16.81 -19.81
N GLN A 198 39.74 -17.12 -18.85
CA GLN A 198 41.18 -17.14 -19.08
C GLN A 198 41.52 -18.14 -20.16
#